data_AF-A0A384KML6-F1
#
_entry.id   AF-A0A384KML6-F1
#
_cell.length_a   1.000
_cell.length_b   1.000
_cell.length_c   1.000
_cell.angle_alpha   90.00
_cell.angle_beta   90.00
_cell.angle_gamma   90.00
#
_symmetry.space_group_name_H-M   'P 1'
#
loop_
_entity.id
_entity.type
_entity.pdbx_description
1 polymer ?
#
loop_
_entity_poly.entity_id
_entity_poly.type
_entity_poly.pdbx_seq_one_letter_code
_entity_poly.pdbx_strand_id
1 'polypeptide(L)'
;MFRFQQLRTGWNELGRTAKVVYGCFFFNIILLMGITTRRHMANKRAVDFYTNKIIDSNSENNDWNCYNSAKQYRYECAYLSEEEMEHLGICQKLHLELEHCRNDLYKHIREDTPAMKKTPYILNKPTWIRDPVWFQNMQSGKSE
;
A
#
# COMPACT_ATOMS: atom_id res chain seq x y z
N MET A 1 16.17 -14.42 -40.95
CA MET A 1 16.42 -13.46 -42.05
C MET A 1 15.48 -13.65 -43.27
N PHE A 2 14.74 -14.75 -43.40
CA PHE A 2 13.97 -15.09 -44.62
C PHE A 2 12.57 -14.43 -44.80
N ARG A 3 12.01 -13.73 -43.81
CA ARG A 3 10.62 -13.23 -43.89
C ARG A 3 10.42 -11.94 -44.71
N PHE A 4 11.44 -11.07 -44.74
CA PHE A 4 11.31 -9.77 -45.42
C PHE A 4 11.27 -9.88 -46.94
N GLN A 5 12.01 -10.84 -47.51
CA GLN A 5 12.02 -11.06 -48.96
C GLN A 5 10.68 -11.60 -49.45
N GLN A 6 10.07 -12.55 -48.73
CA GLN A 6 8.76 -13.13 -49.04
C GLN A 6 7.62 -12.11 -48.95
N LEU A 7 7.66 -11.21 -47.96
CA LEU A 7 6.70 -10.10 -47.86
C LEU A 7 6.82 -9.12 -49.03
N ARG A 8 8.05 -8.88 -49.50
CA ARG A 8 8.32 -7.95 -50.60
C ARG A 8 7.84 -8.50 -51.95
N THR A 9 8.02 -9.80 -52.21
CA THR A 9 7.46 -10.45 -53.40
C THR A 9 5.93 -10.46 -53.37
N GLY A 10 5.32 -10.86 -52.24
CA GLY A 10 3.86 -10.83 -52.09
C GLY A 10 3.26 -9.42 -52.24
N TRP A 11 3.94 -8.38 -51.73
CA TRP A 11 3.51 -7.00 -51.93
C TRP A 11 3.58 -6.55 -53.38
N ASN A 12 4.59 -6.99 -54.14
CA ASN A 12 4.73 -6.63 -55.54
C ASN A 12 3.65 -7.27 -56.42
N GLU A 13 3.24 -8.51 -56.12
CA GLU A 13 2.20 -9.27 -56.82
C GLU A 13 0.77 -8.77 -56.55
N LEU A 14 0.55 -7.98 -55.50
CA LEU A 14 -0.77 -7.42 -55.20
C LEU A 14 -1.24 -6.39 -56.25
N GLY A 15 -2.52 -6.47 -56.63
CA GLY A 15 -3.19 -5.47 -57.45
C GLY A 15 -3.24 -4.07 -56.80
N ARG A 16 -3.40 -3.03 -57.63
CA ARG A 16 -3.43 -1.61 -57.17
C ARG A 16 -4.47 -1.34 -56.08
N THR A 17 -5.67 -1.91 -56.19
CA THR A 17 -6.76 -1.74 -55.22
C THR A 17 -6.43 -2.37 -53.87
N ALA A 18 -5.87 -3.58 -53.87
CA ALA A 18 -5.47 -4.28 -52.66
C ALA A 18 -4.36 -3.52 -51.90
N LYS A 19 -3.37 -2.97 -52.63
CA LYS A 19 -2.31 -2.12 -52.03
C LYS A 19 -2.87 -0.93 -51.27
N VAL A 20 -3.90 -0.27 -51.80
CA VAL A 20 -4.56 0.87 -51.14
C VAL A 20 -5.30 0.42 -49.89
N VAL A 21 -6.10 -0.65 -49.97
CA VAL A 21 -6.88 -1.16 -48.83
C VAL A 21 -5.97 -1.61 -47.68
N TYR A 22 -4.95 -2.43 -47.96
CA TYR A 22 -4.00 -2.87 -46.95
C TYR A 22 -3.14 -1.72 -46.41
N GLY A 23 -2.77 -0.75 -47.26
CA GLY A 23 -2.08 0.46 -46.84
C GLY A 23 -2.90 1.29 -45.85
N CYS A 24 -4.18 1.52 -46.13
CA CYS A 24 -5.09 2.23 -45.23
C CYS A 24 -5.31 1.48 -43.91
N PHE A 25 -5.44 0.16 -43.96
CA PHE A 25 -5.59 -0.67 -42.75
C PHE A 25 -4.34 -0.61 -41.87
N PHE A 26 -3.15 -0.78 -42.47
CA PHE A 26 -1.88 -0.70 -41.75
C PHE A 26 -1.66 0.69 -41.14
N PHE A 27 -1.98 1.75 -41.87
CA PHE A 27 -1.90 3.11 -41.37
C PHE A 27 -2.80 3.34 -40.14
N ASN A 28 -4.04 2.84 -40.17
CA ASN A 28 -4.94 2.92 -39.02
C ASN A 28 -4.40 2.17 -37.80
N ILE A 29 -3.83 0.97 -37.98
CA ILE A 29 -3.22 0.22 -36.88
C ILE A 29 -2.03 0.98 -36.28
N ILE A 30 -1.13 1.51 -37.12
CA ILE A 30 0.01 2.29 -36.63
C ILE A 30 -0.48 3.52 -35.86
N LEU A 31 -1.49 4.22 -36.37
CA LEU A 31 -2.02 5.43 -35.75
C LEU A 31 -2.63 5.12 -34.37
N LEU A 32 -3.44 4.06 -34.27
CA LEU A 32 -4.01 3.61 -33.00
C LEU A 32 -2.92 3.19 -32.02
N MET A 33 -1.92 2.43 -32.47
CA MET A 33 -0.79 1.99 -31.65
C MET A 33 0.04 3.20 -31.16
N GLY A 34 0.21 4.23 -31.99
CA GLY A 34 0.88 5.48 -31.61
C GLY A 34 0.13 6.25 -30.53
N ILE A 35 -1.20 6.33 -30.61
CA ILE A 35 -2.02 7.01 -29.59
C ILE A 35 -2.00 6.23 -28.27
N THR A 36 -2.16 4.91 -28.31
CA THR A 36 -2.19 4.08 -27.10
C THR A 36 -0.84 4.08 -26.39
N THR A 37 0.27 3.97 -27.14
CA THR A 37 1.62 4.06 -26.56
C THR A 37 1.90 5.43 -25.96
N ARG A 38 1.52 6.54 -26.61
CA ARG A 38 1.65 7.89 -26.02
C ARG A 38 0.85 8.03 -24.74
N ARG A 39 -0.40 7.56 -24.71
CA ARG A 39 -1.23 7.57 -23.49
C ARG A 39 -0.60 6.73 -22.38
N HIS A 40 -0.12 5.53 -22.71
CA HIS A 40 0.55 4.67 -21.74
C HIS A 40 1.83 5.33 -21.19
N MET A 41 2.65 5.96 -22.04
CA MET A 41 3.83 6.66 -21.57
C MET A 41 3.49 7.88 -20.71
N ALA A 42 2.44 8.63 -21.05
CA ALA A 42 1.98 9.76 -20.24
C ALA A 42 1.49 9.30 -18.85
N ASN A 43 0.71 8.21 -18.79
CA ASN A 43 0.29 7.63 -17.51
C ASN A 43 1.48 7.10 -16.71
N LYS A 44 2.42 6.40 -17.35
CA LYS A 44 3.63 5.92 -16.68
C LYS A 44 4.44 7.09 -16.09
N ARG A 45 4.62 8.18 -16.85
CA ARG A 45 5.28 9.40 -16.36
C ARG A 45 4.56 10.05 -15.19
N ALA A 46 3.22 10.06 -15.20
CA ALA A 46 2.45 10.61 -14.10
C ALA A 46 2.64 9.76 -12.82
N VAL A 47 2.53 8.42 -12.95
CA VAL A 47 2.78 7.50 -11.84
C VAL A 47 4.21 7.65 -11.33
N ASP A 48 5.20 7.62 -12.23
CA ASP A 48 6.62 7.81 -11.88
C ASP A 48 6.87 9.16 -11.20
N PHE A 49 6.16 10.23 -11.59
CA PHE A 49 6.27 11.53 -10.91
C PHE A 49 5.75 11.45 -9.47
N TYR A 50 4.59 10.81 -9.23
CA TYR A 50 4.05 10.69 -7.88
C TYR A 50 4.89 9.75 -7.01
N THR A 51 5.34 8.61 -7.54
CA THR A 51 6.18 7.66 -6.79
C THR A 51 7.54 8.26 -6.49
N ASN A 52 8.22 8.86 -7.47
CA ASN A 52 9.53 9.49 -7.25
C ASN A 52 9.42 10.72 -6.35
N LYS A 53 8.37 11.53 -6.46
CA LYS A 53 8.18 12.67 -5.56
C LYS A 53 7.95 12.24 -4.11
N ILE A 54 7.25 11.13 -3.88
CA ILE A 54 7.09 10.55 -2.53
C ILE A 54 8.46 10.09 -2.01
N ILE A 55 9.24 9.38 -2.84
CA ILE A 55 10.59 8.91 -2.50
C ILE A 55 11.55 10.08 -2.24
N ASP A 56 11.57 11.11 -3.10
CA ASP A 56 12.42 12.30 -2.94
C ASP A 56 12.02 13.11 -1.71
N SER A 57 10.71 13.24 -1.41
CA SER A 57 10.27 13.94 -0.20
C SER A 57 10.72 13.24 1.09
N ASN A 58 10.87 11.90 1.06
CA ASN A 58 11.46 11.16 2.18
C ASN A 58 12.96 11.48 2.36
N SER A 59 13.66 11.90 1.30
CA SER A 59 15.08 12.27 1.37
C SER A 59 15.32 13.71 1.84
N GLU A 60 14.38 14.63 1.59
CA GLU A 60 14.53 16.05 1.95
C GLU A 60 14.24 16.33 3.43
N ASN A 61 13.48 15.46 4.12
CA ASN A 61 13.06 15.70 5.50
C ASN A 61 12.87 14.37 6.25
N ASN A 62 13.95 13.85 6.84
CA ASN A 62 13.93 12.63 7.66
C ASN A 62 12.86 12.67 8.76
N ASP A 63 12.50 13.85 9.26
CA ASP A 63 11.48 14.05 10.30
C ASP A 63 10.09 13.56 9.89
N TRP A 64 9.77 13.51 8.59
CA TRP A 64 8.45 13.12 8.09
C TRP A 64 8.39 11.72 7.50
N ASN A 65 9.52 10.99 7.48
CA ASN A 65 9.58 9.66 6.87
C ASN A 65 8.56 8.70 7.50
N CYS A 66 8.46 8.67 8.83
CA CYS A 66 7.50 7.84 9.54
C CYS A 66 6.03 8.19 9.23
N TYR A 67 5.73 9.48 9.05
CA TYR A 67 4.40 9.92 8.65
C TYR A 67 4.06 9.48 7.22
N ASN A 68 5.03 9.63 6.31
CA ASN A 68 4.86 9.26 4.91
C ASN A 68 4.72 7.75 4.71
N SER A 69 5.56 6.94 5.36
CA SER A 69 5.47 5.47 5.32
C SER A 69 4.12 5.00 5.91
N ALA A 70 3.66 5.61 7.01
CA ALA A 70 2.35 5.29 7.60
C ALA A 70 1.18 5.65 6.68
N LYS A 71 1.26 6.82 6.04
CA LYS A 71 0.28 7.28 5.06
C LYS A 71 0.21 6.30 3.89
N GLN A 72 1.36 5.93 3.32
CA GLN A 72 1.42 5.01 2.19
C GLN A 72 0.88 3.62 2.56
N TYR A 73 1.28 3.07 3.71
CA TYR A 73 0.75 1.80 4.21
C TYR A 73 -0.78 1.83 4.34
N ARG A 74 -1.35 2.95 4.78
CA ARG A 74 -2.81 3.09 4.89
C ARG A 74 -3.53 3.11 3.53
N TYR A 75 -2.93 3.71 2.51
CA TYR A 75 -3.51 3.75 1.17
C TYR A 75 -3.38 2.41 0.45
N GLU A 76 -2.24 1.75 0.60
CA GLU A 76 -1.87 0.61 -0.23
C GLU A 76 -2.12 -0.74 0.45
N CYS A 77 -2.07 -0.81 1.80
CA CYS A 77 -2.04 -2.08 2.53
C CYS A 77 -3.16 -2.26 3.56
N ALA A 78 -3.74 -1.20 4.13
CA ALA A 78 -4.67 -1.32 5.27
C ALA A 78 -6.00 -2.05 4.99
N TYR A 79 -6.37 -2.23 3.72
CA TYR A 79 -7.61 -2.91 3.33
C TYR A 79 -7.36 -4.26 2.63
N LEU A 80 -6.10 -4.68 2.53
CA LEU A 80 -5.72 -5.96 1.93
C LEU A 80 -5.81 -7.08 2.96
N SER A 81 -6.19 -8.26 2.52
CA SER A 81 -6.10 -9.48 3.33
C SER A 81 -4.64 -9.89 3.55
N GLU A 82 -4.37 -10.73 4.55
CA GLU A 82 -3.00 -11.18 4.86
C GLU A 82 -2.32 -11.88 3.66
N GLU A 83 -3.08 -12.65 2.88
CA GLU A 83 -2.59 -13.30 1.65
C GLU A 83 -2.23 -12.31 0.53
N GLU A 84 -2.97 -11.20 0.42
CA GLU A 84 -2.71 -10.15 -0.57
C GLU A 84 -1.52 -9.26 -0.18
N MET A 85 -1.27 -9.10 1.12
CA MET A 85 -0.11 -8.36 1.63
C MET A 85 1.21 -9.07 1.34
N GLU A 86 1.27 -10.41 1.39
CA GLU A 86 2.49 -11.17 1.06
C GLU A 86 2.89 -11.03 -0.41
N HIS A 87 1.91 -10.90 -1.31
CA HIS A 87 2.18 -10.74 -2.74
C HIS A 87 2.75 -9.37 -3.12
N LEU A 88 2.52 -8.36 -2.29
CA LEU A 88 3.00 -7.00 -2.49
C LEU A 88 4.18 -6.73 -1.55
N GLY A 89 5.41 -7.05 -1.99
CA GLY A 89 6.63 -6.81 -1.22
C GLY A 89 6.82 -5.35 -0.73
N ILE A 90 6.08 -4.41 -1.30
CA ILE A 90 5.97 -3.01 -0.83
C ILE A 90 5.33 -2.95 0.58
N CYS A 91 4.27 -3.72 0.84
CA CYS A 91 3.60 -3.74 2.13
C CYS A 91 4.49 -4.30 3.24
N GLN A 92 5.24 -5.36 2.96
CA GLN A 92 6.20 -5.91 3.91
C GLN A 92 7.33 -4.92 4.23
N LYS A 93 7.84 -4.21 3.21
CA LYS A 93 8.84 -3.16 3.41
C LYS A 93 8.30 -2.01 4.26
N LEU A 94 7.11 -1.52 3.95
CA LEU A 94 6.45 -0.46 4.73
C LEU A 94 6.17 -0.90 6.17
N HIS A 95 5.80 -2.17 6.39
CA HIS A 95 5.60 -2.70 7.73
C HIS A 95 6.89 -2.66 8.56
N LEU A 96 8.03 -3.07 7.99
CA LEU A 96 9.33 -3.01 8.66
C LEU A 96 9.75 -1.56 8.98
N GLU A 97 9.52 -0.62 8.06
CA GLU A 97 9.78 0.80 8.32
C GLU A 97 8.91 1.34 9.46
N LEU A 98 7.63 0.93 9.52
CA LEU A 98 6.73 1.32 10.59
C LEU A 98 7.12 0.74 11.94
N GLU A 99 7.62 -0.50 11.98
CA GLU A 99 8.18 -1.07 13.21
C GLU A 99 9.41 -0.28 13.68
N HIS A 100 10.27 0.13 12.76
CA HIS A 100 11.42 0.98 13.10
C HIS A 100 10.97 2.32 13.69
N CYS A 101 10.02 2.99 13.03
CA CYS A 101 9.41 4.22 13.52
C CYS A 101 8.76 4.08 14.91
N ARG A 102 8.06 2.97 15.15
CA ARG A 102 7.49 2.64 16.46
C ARG A 102 8.58 2.51 17.52
N ASN A 103 9.65 1.78 17.22
CA ASN A 103 10.73 1.54 18.17
C ASN A 103 11.51 2.83 18.48
N ASP A 104 11.69 3.70 17.50
CA ASP A 104 12.29 5.03 17.70
C ASP A 104 11.40 5.93 18.57
N LEU A 105 10.09 5.91 18.36
CA LEU A 105 9.14 6.62 19.22
C LEU A 105 9.23 6.13 20.67
N TYR A 106 9.33 4.81 20.89
CA TYR A 106 9.46 4.23 22.24
C TYR A 106 10.76 4.62 22.96
N LYS A 107 11.81 5.04 22.25
CA LYS A 107 13.01 5.62 22.91
C LYS A 107 12.72 6.95 23.59
N HIS A 108 11.69 7.67 23.13
CA HIS A 108 11.30 8.98 23.66
C HIS A 108 10.12 8.89 24.65
N ILE A 109 9.32 7.83 24.58
CA ILE A 109 8.25 7.56 25.53
C ILE A 109 8.87 6.88 26.76
N ARG A 110 8.70 7.49 27.94
CA ARG A 110 9.09 6.86 29.21
C ARG A 110 8.19 5.64 29.45
N GLU A 111 8.75 4.50 29.84
CA GLU A 111 8.01 3.27 30.15
C GLU A 111 6.86 3.50 31.15
N ASP A 112 7.06 4.42 32.09
CA ASP A 112 6.07 4.80 33.11
C ASP A 112 5.11 5.90 32.62
N THR A 113 4.34 5.65 31.56
CA THR A 113 3.13 6.46 31.37
C THR A 113 2.05 5.98 32.35
N PRO A 114 1.35 6.88 33.07
CA PRO A 114 0.27 6.50 33.99
C PRO A 114 -0.81 5.62 33.32
N ALA A 115 -0.97 5.73 32.00
CA ALA A 115 -1.91 4.96 31.19
C ALA A 115 -1.46 3.50 30.92
N MET A 116 -0.17 3.18 31.05
CA MET A 116 0.38 1.83 30.85
C MET A 116 0.56 1.05 32.16
N LYS A 117 0.36 1.71 33.32
CA LYS A 117 0.40 1.04 34.63
C LYS A 117 -0.82 0.13 34.77
N LYS A 118 -0.65 -0.98 35.50
CA LYS A 118 -1.79 -1.83 35.91
C LYS A 118 -2.83 -0.92 36.56
N THR A 119 -4.05 -0.96 36.04
CA THR A 119 -5.16 -0.21 36.61
C THR A 119 -5.27 -0.57 38.09
N PRO A 120 -5.19 0.41 39.01
CA PRO A 120 -5.38 0.11 40.41
C PRO A 120 -6.77 -0.48 40.60
N TYR A 121 -6.96 -1.31 41.62
CA TYR A 121 -8.29 -1.80 41.97
C TYR A 121 -9.15 -0.61 42.42
N ILE A 122 -9.96 -0.08 41.50
CA ILE A 122 -10.85 1.04 41.77
C ILE A 122 -12.06 0.50 42.54
N LEU A 123 -11.98 0.56 43.87
CA LEU A 123 -13.15 0.45 44.72
C LEU A 123 -13.93 1.77 44.63
N ASN A 124 -14.88 1.83 43.69
CA ASN A 124 -15.82 2.95 43.60
C ASN A 124 -16.91 2.89 44.69
N LYS A 125 -16.55 2.33 45.85
CA LYS A 125 -17.43 2.00 46.95
C LYS A 125 -17.05 2.89 48.14
N PRO A 126 -17.99 3.71 48.65
CA PRO A 126 -17.74 4.50 49.84
C PRO A 126 -17.39 3.60 51.04
N THR A 127 -16.42 4.01 51.85
CA THR A 127 -15.91 3.23 52.99
C THR A 127 -16.96 2.92 54.06
N TRP A 128 -18.05 3.70 54.09
CA TRP A 128 -19.15 3.55 55.05
C TRP A 128 -20.24 2.58 54.60
N ILE A 129 -20.25 2.13 53.34
CA ILE A 129 -21.25 1.19 52.86
C ILE A 129 -20.74 -0.24 53.09
N ARG A 130 -21.46 -1.03 53.88
CA ARG A 130 -21.09 -2.44 54.14
C ARG A 130 -21.55 -3.31 52.97
N ASP A 131 -20.77 -4.32 52.60
CA ASP A 131 -21.23 -5.29 51.61
C ASP A 131 -22.42 -6.06 52.17
N PRO A 132 -23.46 -6.30 51.37
CA PRO A 132 -24.58 -7.12 51.80
C PRO A 132 -24.10 -8.57 52.02
N VAL A 133 -24.76 -9.27 52.95
CA VAL A 133 -24.37 -10.63 53.39
C VAL A 133 -24.26 -11.62 52.22
N TRP A 134 -25.15 -11.50 51.23
CA TRP A 134 -25.12 -12.36 50.04
C TRP A 134 -23.84 -12.20 49.21
N PHE A 135 -23.25 -11.01 49.18
CA PHE A 135 -22.03 -10.71 48.41
C PHE A 135 -20.78 -11.23 49.14
N GLN A 136 -20.77 -11.16 50.47
CA GLN A 136 -19.71 -11.72 51.30
C GLN A 136 -19.62 -13.25 51.11
N ASN A 137 -20.78 -13.92 51.07
CA ASN A 137 -20.85 -15.37 50.85
C ASN A 137 -20.33 -15.80 49.47
N MET A 138 -20.48 -14.96 48.44
CA MET A 138 -19.92 -15.22 47.11
C MET A 138 -18.41 -15.05 47.04
N GLN A 139 -17.82 -14.16 47.86
CA GLN A 139 -16.37 -13.99 47.93
C GLN A 139 -15.70 -15.13 48.69
N SER A 140 -16.31 -15.59 49.79
CA SER A 140 -15.79 -16.74 50.55
C SER A 140 -15.82 -18.05 49.77
N GLY A 141 -16.78 -18.21 48.83
CA GLY A 141 -16.88 -19.40 47.97
C GLY A 141 -15.91 -19.43 46.78
N LYS A 142 -15.15 -18.36 46.51
CA LYS A 142 -14.12 -18.31 45.46
C LYS A 142 -12.71 -18.65 45.97
N SER A 143 -12.60 -19.10 47.22
CA SER A 143 -11.34 -19.39 47.91
C SER A 143 -11.00 -20.89 47.96
N GLU A 144 -11.62 -21.71 47.11
CA GLU A 144 -11.21 -23.09 46.79
C GLU A 144 -10.57 -23.16 45.41
#